data_AF-A0A353HVV9-F1
#
_entry.id   AF-A0A353HVV9-F1
#
_cell.length_a   1.000
_cell.length_b   1.000
_cell.length_c   1.000
_cell.angle_alpha   90.00
_cell.angle_beta   90.00
_cell.angle_gamma   90.00
#
_symmetry.space_group_name_H-M   'P 1'
#
loop_
_entity.id
_entity.type
_entity.pdbx_description
1 polymer ?
#
loop_
_entity_poly.entity_id
_entity_poly.type
_entity_poly.pdbx_seq_one_letter_code
_entity_poly.pdbx_strand_id
1 'polypeptide(L)'
;EPLRYYDNNVSGSVVLFETMAKFGVKTLVFSSSATVYGDPASVPILEDFPLSATNPYGRSKLMIEDILRDLIKAQPDWHIALLRYF
;
A
#
# COMPACT_ATOMS: atom_id res chain seq x y z
N GLU A 1 -12.75 -6.83 -12.79
CA GLU A 1 -12.89 -5.43 -13.24
C GLU A 1 -11.72 -4.58 -12.71
N PRO A 2 -10.60 -4.48 -13.46
CA PRO A 2 -9.41 -3.78 -12.99
C PRO A 2 -9.66 -2.30 -12.64
N LEU A 3 -10.40 -1.58 -13.47
CA LEU A 3 -10.68 -0.14 -13.27
C LEU A 3 -11.40 0.13 -11.95
N ARG A 4 -12.36 -0.72 -11.57
CA ARG A 4 -13.09 -0.58 -10.30
C ARG A 4 -12.17 -0.77 -9.09
N TYR A 5 -11.19 -1.66 -9.17
CA TYR A 5 -10.19 -1.81 -8.10
C TYR A 5 -9.29 -0.58 -7.98
N TYR A 6 -8.84 -0.01 -9.09
CA TYR A 6 -7.98 1.18 -9.05
C TYR A 6 -8.74 2.41 -8.58
N ASP A 7 -9.95 2.63 -9.10
CA ASP A 7 -10.80 3.74 -8.69
C ASP A 7 -11.12 3.65 -7.20
N ASN A 8 -11.62 2.51 -6.73
CA ASN A 8 -11.99 2.38 -5.32
C ASN A 8 -10.76 2.38 -4.39
N ASN A 9 -9.74 1.58 -4.68
CA ASN A 9 -8.65 1.38 -3.72
C ASN A 9 -7.60 2.48 -3.81
N VAL A 10 -7.14 2.82 -5.02
CA VAL A 10 -6.03 3.78 -5.18
C VAL A 10 -6.57 5.19 -5.03
N SER A 11 -7.58 5.60 -5.80
CA SER A 11 -8.16 6.95 -5.70
C SER A 11 -8.72 7.20 -4.29
N GLY A 12 -9.48 6.25 -3.75
CA GLY A 12 -10.02 6.34 -2.39
C GLY A 12 -8.93 6.50 -1.31
N SER A 13 -7.79 5.81 -1.46
CA SER A 13 -6.67 5.96 -0.52
C SER A 13 -6.00 7.33 -0.65
N VAL A 14 -5.79 7.84 -1.86
CA VAL A 14 -5.23 9.17 -2.09
C VAL A 14 -6.10 10.25 -1.43
N VAL A 15 -7.42 10.20 -1.65
CA VAL A 15 -8.37 11.13 -1.02
C VAL A 15 -8.30 11.08 0.50
N LEU A 16 -8.17 9.88 1.08
CA LEU A 16 -7.99 9.72 2.52
C LEU A 16 -6.69 10.36 3.00
N PHE A 17 -5.55 10.10 2.33
CA PHE A 17 -4.25 10.63 2.74
C PHE A 17 -4.18 12.16 2.63
N GLU A 18 -4.74 12.73 1.57
CA GLU A 18 -4.88 14.19 1.41
C GLU A 18 -5.74 14.79 2.52
N THR A 19 -6.85 14.13 2.86
CA THR A 19 -7.73 14.58 3.95
C THR A 19 -7.01 14.50 5.30
N MET A 20 -6.35 13.39 5.58
CA MET A 20 -5.52 13.21 6.79
C MET A 20 -4.46 14.31 6.89
N ALA A 21 -3.73 14.59 5.81
CA ALA A 21 -2.73 15.66 5.73
C ALA A 21 -3.33 17.03 6.06
N LYS A 22 -4.48 17.36 5.45
CA LYS A 22 -5.20 18.62 5.65
C LYS A 22 -5.58 18.85 7.11
N PHE A 23 -5.89 17.79 7.85
CA PHE A 23 -6.28 17.87 9.26
C PHE A 23 -5.13 17.55 10.24
N GLY A 24 -3.89 17.43 9.75
CA GLY A 24 -2.73 17.15 10.59
C GLY A 24 -2.72 15.74 11.21
N VAL A 25 -3.52 14.80 10.68
CA VAL A 25 -3.53 13.40 11.10
C VAL A 25 -2.43 12.68 10.31
N LYS A 26 -1.33 12.32 10.97
CA LYS A 26 -0.14 11.76 10.30
C LYS A 26 0.21 10.33 10.71
N THR A 27 -0.68 9.66 11.43
CA THR A 27 -0.50 8.27 11.85
C THR A 27 -1.47 7.36 11.09
N LEU A 28 -0.95 6.35 10.39
CA LEU A 28 -1.73 5.43 9.58
C LEU A 28 -1.30 3.98 9.80
N VAL A 29 -2.28 3.09 9.95
CA VAL A 29 -2.08 1.65 9.76
C VAL A 29 -2.78 1.26 8.47
N PHE A 30 -2.02 0.79 7.48
CA PHE A 30 -2.55 0.37 6.20
C PHE A 30 -2.63 -1.16 6.10
N SER A 31 -3.83 -1.64 5.81
CA SER A 31 -4.09 -3.05 5.49
C SER A 31 -3.58 -3.37 4.09
N SER A 32 -2.33 -3.84 3.99
CA SER A 32 -1.74 -4.43 2.80
C SER A 32 -2.10 -5.93 2.70
N SER A 33 -1.40 -6.70 1.87
CA SER A 33 -1.65 -8.12 1.66
C SER A 33 -0.38 -8.84 1.19
N ALA A 34 -0.21 -10.10 1.55
CA ALA A 34 0.85 -10.97 1.02
C ALA A 34 0.78 -11.14 -0.51
N THR A 35 -0.35 -10.79 -1.15
CA THR A 35 -0.47 -10.75 -2.62
C THR A 35 0.50 -9.77 -3.29
N VAL A 36 1.11 -8.84 -2.55
CA VAL A 36 2.17 -7.95 -3.06
C VAL A 36 3.52 -8.65 -3.26
N TYR A 37 3.65 -9.91 -2.86
CA TYR A 37 4.82 -10.74 -3.16
C TYR A 37 4.66 -11.57 -4.45
N GLY A 38 3.47 -11.58 -5.06
CA GLY A 38 3.16 -12.37 -6.26
C GLY A 38 3.38 -13.86 -6.06
N ASP A 39 4.17 -14.49 -6.95
CA ASP A 39 4.60 -15.89 -6.80
C ASP A 39 5.97 -15.93 -6.09
N PRO A 40 6.01 -16.19 -4.77
CA PRO A 40 7.24 -16.15 -3.99
C PRO A 40 8.17 -17.31 -4.37
N ALA A 41 9.48 -17.04 -4.37
CA ALA A 41 10.50 -18.04 -4.70
C ALA A 41 10.63 -19.18 -3.66
N SER A 42 10.23 -18.92 -2.42
CA SER A 42 10.29 -19.89 -1.32
C SER A 42 9.32 -19.54 -0.18
N VAL A 43 9.21 -20.46 0.78
CA VAL A 43 8.51 -20.26 2.06
C VAL A 43 9.47 -20.51 3.23
N PRO A 44 9.36 -19.78 4.36
CA PRO A 44 8.41 -18.69 4.62
C PRO A 44 8.71 -17.44 3.79
N ILE A 45 7.67 -16.63 3.54
CA ILE A 45 7.79 -15.36 2.81
C ILE A 45 8.24 -14.30 3.81
N LEU A 46 9.37 -13.63 3.52
CA LEU A 46 9.92 -12.56 4.35
C LEU A 46 9.61 -11.19 3.74
N GLU A 47 9.65 -10.13 4.54
CA GLU A 47 9.30 -8.77 4.11
C GLU A 47 10.23 -8.16 3.06
N ASP A 48 11.45 -8.70 2.96
CA ASP A 48 12.48 -8.32 1.98
C ASP A 48 12.34 -9.03 0.62
N PHE A 49 11.33 -9.90 0.47
CA PHE A 49 11.05 -10.55 -0.81
C PHE A 49 10.72 -9.51 -1.89
N PRO A 50 11.09 -9.78 -3.16
CA PRO A 50 10.73 -8.92 -4.27
C PRO A 50 9.22 -8.69 -4.32
N LEU A 51 8.82 -7.43 -4.47
CA LEU A 51 7.41 -7.07 -4.59
C LEU A 51 6.96 -7.24 -6.04
N SER A 52 5.88 -8.00 -6.23
CA SER A 52 5.25 -8.21 -7.52
C SER A 52 3.75 -8.41 -7.36
N ALA A 53 2.98 -8.16 -8.41
CA ALA A 53 1.53 -8.34 -8.36
C ALA A 53 1.07 -9.13 -9.58
N THR A 54 0.34 -10.22 -9.33
CA THR A 54 -0.20 -11.11 -10.36
C THR A 54 -1.62 -10.76 -10.78
N ASN A 55 -2.29 -9.85 -10.06
CA ASN A 55 -3.67 -9.44 -10.33
C ASN A 55 -3.93 -7.95 -9.98
N PRO A 56 -5.03 -7.34 -10.46
CA PRO A 56 -5.33 -5.92 -10.21
C PRO A 56 -5.49 -5.55 -8.73
N TYR A 57 -6.01 -6.45 -7.90
CA TYR A 57 -6.16 -6.20 -6.46
C TYR A 57 -4.79 -6.07 -5.79
N GLY A 58 -3.90 -7.05 -5.96
CA GLY A 58 -2.53 -7.00 -5.45
C GLY A 58 -1.75 -5.80 -6.01
N ARG A 59 -1.97 -5.48 -7.29
CA ARG A 59 -1.36 -4.30 -7.93
C ARG A 59 -1.80 -3.00 -7.26
N SER A 60 -3.09 -2.87 -6.94
CA SER A 60 -3.62 -1.70 -6.22
C SER A 60 -3.01 -1.55 -4.82
N LYS A 61 -2.81 -2.65 -4.08
CA LYS A 61 -2.14 -2.62 -2.77
C LYS A 61 -0.69 -2.19 -2.86
N LEU A 62 0.05 -2.74 -3.83
CA LEU A 62 1.45 -2.39 -4.05
C LEU A 62 1.60 -0.90 -4.46
N MET A 63 0.72 -0.39 -5.33
CA MET A 63 0.70 1.04 -5.67
C MET A 63 0.47 1.93 -4.44
N ILE A 64 -0.42 1.53 -3.52
CA ILE A 64 -0.67 2.29 -2.29
C ILE A 64 0.55 2.23 -1.35
N GLU A 65 1.24 1.09 -1.24
CA GLU A 65 2.51 1.04 -0.51
C GLU A 65 3.55 1.99 -1.10
N ASP A 66 3.68 2.05 -2.42
CA ASP A 66 4.62 2.96 -3.10
C ASP A 66 4.27 4.43 -2.83
N ILE A 67 2.99 4.81 -2.93
CA ILE A 67 2.50 6.16 -2.59
C ILE A 67 2.85 6.52 -1.14
N LEU A 68 2.64 5.60 -0.20
CA LEU A 68 2.94 5.84 1.23
C LEU A 68 4.44 5.97 1.49
N ARG A 69 5.29 5.20 0.78
CA ARG A 69 6.76 5.34 0.86
C ARG A 69 7.21 6.71 0.34
N ASP A 70 6.64 7.16 -0.78
CA ASP A 70 6.91 8.49 -1.33
C ASP A 70 6.43 9.60 -0.40
N LEU A 71 5.27 9.42 0.25
CA LEU A 71 4.73 10.37 1.21
C LEU A 71 5.65 10.55 2.42
N ILE A 72 6.14 9.46 3.03
CA ILE A 72 7.09 9.53 4.17
C ILE A 72 8.41 10.17 3.72
N LYS A 73 8.89 9.85 2.51
CA LYS A 73 10.11 10.45 1.97
C LYS A 73 9.99 11.96 1.77
N ALA A 74 8.82 12.43 1.32
CA ALA A 74 8.54 13.86 1.14
C ALA A 74 8.19 14.58 2.45
N GLN A 75 7.54 13.89 3.39
CA GLN A 75 7.08 14.40 4.68
C GLN A 75 7.45 13.41 5.81
N PRO A 76 8.66 13.52 6.37
CA PRO A 76 9.18 12.56 7.34
C PRO A 76 8.44 12.48 8.68
N ASP A 77 7.49 13.38 8.93
CA ASP A 77 6.67 13.40 10.15
C ASP A 77 5.42 12.52 10.08
N TRP A 78 5.27 11.74 8.99
CA TRP A 78 4.29 10.66 8.91
C TRP A 78 4.77 9.38 9.62
N HIS A 79 3.86 8.74 10.35
CA HIS A 79 4.06 7.46 11.02
C HIS A 79 3.16 6.41 10.39
N ILE A 80 3.72 5.50 9.59
CA ILE A 80 2.95 4.57 8.77
C ILE A 80 3.40 3.13 9.04
N ALA A 81 2.44 2.26 9.36
CA ALA A 81 2.63 0.82 9.43
C ALA A 81 1.94 0.13 8.25
N LEU A 82 2.69 -0.68 7.50
CA LEU A 82 2.17 -1.51 6.41
C LEU A 82 2.00 -2.94 6.92
N LEU A 83 0.75 -3.42 7.05
CA LEU A 83 0.48 -4.78 7.51
C LEU A 83 0.13 -5.68 6.33
N ARG A 84 1.01 -6.61 5.96
CA ARG A 84 0.80 -7.56 4.86
C ARG A 84 0.19 -8.85 5.40
N TYR A 85 -1.13 -9.00 5.29
CA TYR A 85 -1.86 -10.19 5.77
C TYR A 85 -1.77 -11.36 4.79
N PHE A 86 -1.72 -12.59 5.33
CA PHE A 86 -1.71 -13.85 4.58
C PHE A 86 -3.11 -14.37 4.28
#